data_AF-A0A1V3X0C5-F1
#
_entry.id   AF-A0A1V3X0C5-F1
#
_cell.length_a   1.000
_cell.length_b   1.000
_cell.length_c   1.000
_cell.angle_alpha   90.00
_cell.angle_beta   90.00
_cell.angle_gamma   90.00
#
_symmetry.space_group_name_H-M   'P 1'
#
loop_
_entity.id
_entity.type
_entity.pdbx_description
1 polymer ?
#
loop_
_entity_poly.entity_id
_entity_poly.type
_entity_poly.pdbx_seq_one_letter_code
_entity_poly.pdbx_strand_id
1 'polypeptide(L)' 'MICRHCPVMQECAADALDNKVEFGVWGGMTERQRRALLKQHPEVVSWSDYLDKRKRRSVG' A
#
# COMPACT_ATOMS: atom_id res chain seq x y z
N MET A 1 -0.25 -14.84 7.11
CA MET A 1 -0.15 -15.58 5.83
C MET A 1 -1.53 -15.59 5.15
N ILE A 2 -2.09 -14.40 4.87
CA ILE A 2 -3.41 -14.25 4.21
C ILE A 2 -3.26 -13.31 3.01
N CYS A 3 -2.54 -12.20 3.19
CA CYS A 3 -2.32 -11.24 2.12
C CYS A 3 -1.60 -11.83 0.90
N ARG A 4 -0.65 -12.78 1.07
CA ARG A 4 0.24 -13.26 -0.02
C ARG A 4 -0.48 -13.77 -1.28
N HIS A 5 -1.66 -14.36 -1.14
CA HIS A 5 -2.46 -14.87 -2.27
C HIS A 5 -3.77 -14.08 -2.45
N CYS A 6 -3.92 -12.96 -1.75
CA CYS A 6 -5.11 -12.13 -1.84
C CYS A 6 -5.10 -11.41 -3.20
N PRO A 7 -6.12 -11.60 -4.06
CA PRO A 7 -6.15 -10.99 -5.39
C PRO A 7 -6.20 -9.46 -5.32
N VAL A 8 -6.74 -8.91 -4.23
CA VAL A 8 -6.92 -7.47 -4.01
C VAL A 8 -5.85 -6.85 -3.11
N MET A 9 -4.65 -7.45 -3.04
CA MET A 9 -3.60 -6.99 -2.12
C MET A 9 -3.21 -5.53 -2.38
N GLN A 10 -3.14 -5.10 -3.64
CA GLN A 10 -2.71 -3.74 -4.01
C GLN A 10 -3.79 -2.71 -3.71
N GLU A 11 -5.02 -3.03 -4.07
CA GLU A 11 -6.21 -2.22 -3.83
C GLU A 11 -6.40 -2.05 -2.32
N CYS A 12 -6.24 -3.12 -1.54
CA CYS A 12 -6.31 -3.07 -0.09
C CYS A 12 -5.18 -2.22 0.53
N ALA A 13 -3.96 -2.25 -0.02
CA ALA A 13 -2.87 -1.38 0.43
C ALA A 13 -3.13 0.09 0.10
N ALA A 14 -3.60 0.36 -1.12
CA ALA A 14 -3.93 1.71 -1.59
C ALA A 14 -5.04 2.33 -0.73
N ASP A 15 -6.15 1.62 -0.55
CA ASP A 15 -7.28 2.08 0.25
C ASP A 15 -6.87 2.40 1.70
N ALA A 16 -6.02 1.57 2.30
CA ALA A 16 -5.52 1.82 3.65
C ALA A 16 -4.59 3.05 3.74
N LEU A 17 -3.88 3.41 2.67
CA LEU A 17 -3.03 4.59 2.59
C LEU A 17 -3.85 5.85 2.31
N ASP A 18 -4.76 5.80 1.33
CA ASP A 18 -5.66 6.89 0.95
C ASP A 18 -6.54 7.32 2.15
N ASN A 19 -7.10 6.34 2.88
CA ASN A 19 -7.93 6.59 4.06
C ASN A 19 -7.14 6.75 5.36
N LYS A 20 -5.80 6.70 5.31
CA LYS A 20 -4.90 6.82 6.49
C LYS A 20 -5.30 5.87 7.64
N VAL A 21 -5.65 4.63 7.30
CA VAL A 21 -6.12 3.64 8.28
C VAL A 21 -5.06 3.42 9.35
N GLU A 22 -5.45 3.69 10.60
CA GLU A 22 -4.52 3.80 11.72
C GLU A 22 -3.98 2.45 12.21
N PHE A 23 -4.80 1.40 12.13
CA PHE A 23 -4.54 0.11 12.79
C PHE A 23 -4.59 -1.09 11.85
N GLY A 24 -3.93 -2.18 12.24
CA GLY A 24 -3.98 -3.48 11.56
C GLY A 24 -3.08 -3.63 10.35
N VAL A 25 -3.10 -4.82 9.76
CA VAL A 25 -2.32 -5.19 8.56
C VAL A 25 -3.21 -5.16 7.33
N TRP A 26 -2.82 -4.35 6.35
CA TRP A 26 -3.61 -4.08 5.13
C TRP A 26 -2.73 -4.24 3.90
N GLY A 27 -3.18 -5.02 2.92
CA GLY A 27 -2.40 -5.29 1.70
C GLY A 27 -0.99 -5.83 1.95
N GLY A 28 -0.78 -6.54 3.07
CA GLY A 28 0.53 -7.04 3.51
C GLY A 28 1.43 -5.99 4.18
N MET A 29 0.95 -4.76 4.39
CA MET A 29 1.65 -3.70 5.10
C MET A 29 1.20 -3.59 6.55
N THR A 30 2.17 -3.51 7.45
CA THR A 30 1.96 -3.14 8.87
C THR A 30 1.70 -1.64 9.01
N GLU A 31 1.14 -1.23 10.14
CA GLU A 31 0.91 0.18 10.49
C GLU A 31 2.19 1.02 10.33
N ARG A 32 3.30 0.51 10.87
CA ARG A 32 4.61 1.18 10.81
C ARG A 32 5.07 1.40 9.37
N GLN A 33 4.87 0.41 8.50
CA GLN A 33 5.23 0.53 7.08
C GLN A 33 4.37 1.57 6.36
N ARG A 34 3.05 1.62 6.64
CA ARG A 34 2.16 2.64 6.05
C ARG A 34 2.54 4.05 6.51
N ARG A 35 2.76 4.26 7.81
CA ARG A 35 3.18 5.57 8.35
C ARG A 35 4.50 6.05 7.75
N ALA A 36 5.47 5.14 7.59
CA ALA A 36 6.74 5.46 6.94
C ALA A 36 6.53 5.90 5.48
N LEU A 37 5.70 5.18 4.73
CA LEU A 37 5.42 5.47 3.32
C LEU A 37 4.71 6.82 3.15
N LEU A 38 3.68 7.10 3.96
CA LEU A 38 2.96 8.38 3.98
C LEU A 38 3.91 9.55 4.33
N LYS A 39 4.86 9.33 5.24
CA LYS A 39 5.86 10.36 5.59
C LYS A 39 6.89 10.59 4.49
N GLN A 40 7.28 9.54 3.77
CA GLN A 40 8.28 9.61 2.70
C GLN A 40 7.73 10.21 1.41
N HIS A 41 6.44 10.06 1.15
CA HIS A 41 5.79 10.50 -0.09
C HIS A 41 4.56 11.38 0.20
N PRO A 42 4.74 12.56 0.81
CA PRO A 42 3.64 13.49 1.05
C PRO A 42 3.00 14.04 -0.25
N GLU A 43 3.70 13.94 -1.38
CA GLU A 43 3.26 14.40 -2.70
C GLU A 43 2.31 13.44 -3.43
N VAL A 44 2.17 12.20 -2.94
CA VAL A 44 1.35 11.19 -3.61
C VAL A 44 -0.12 11.44 -3.36
N VAL A 45 -0.86 11.68 -4.45
CA VAL A 45 -2.31 11.94 -4.43
C VAL A 45 -3.17 10.72 -4.78
N SER A 46 -2.55 9.67 -5.32
CA SER A 46 -3.21 8.42 -5.73
C SER A 46 -2.30 7.26 -5.39
N TRP A 47 -2.61 6.56 -4.29
CA TRP A 47 -1.78 5.44 -3.84
C TRP A 47 -1.93 4.19 -4.71
N SER A 48 -3.09 4.00 -5.36
CA SER A 48 -3.31 2.94 -6.34
C SER A 48 -2.35 3.06 -7.52
N ASP A 49 -2.23 4.25 -8.13
CA ASP A 49 -1.31 4.49 -9.25
C ASP A 49 0.16 4.35 -8.84
N TYR A 50 0.52 4.86 -7.66
CA TYR A 50 1.88 4.75 -7.13
C TYR A 50 2.28 3.28 -6.95
N LEU A 51 1.41 2.48 -6.33
CA LEU A 51 1.69 1.07 -6.06
C LEU A 51 1.71 0.22 -7.33
N ASP A 52 0.82 0.49 -8.30
CA ASP A 52 0.81 -0.22 -9.58
C ASP A 52 2.10 0.04 -10.37
N LYS A 53 2.55 1.31 -10.46
CA LYS A 53 3.85 1.66 -11.06
C LYS A 53 5.01 0.93 -10.39
N ARG A 54 4.98 0.81 -9.06
CA ARG A 54 6.01 0.12 -8.29
C ARG A 54 6.01 -1.38 -8.54
N LYS A 55 4.83 -2.02 -8.63
CA LYS A 55 4.68 -3.44 -8.94
C LYS A 55 5.18 -3.77 -10.34
N ARG A 56 4.85 -2.94 -11.34
CA ARG A 56 5.34 -3.12 -12.72
C ARG A 56 6.87 -3.08 -12.82
N ARG A 57 7.52 -2.23 -12.01
CA ARG A 57 8.99 -2.14 -11.93
C ARG A 57 9.67 -3.39 -11.37
N SER A 58 9.00 -4.15 -10.50
CA SER A 58 9.55 -5.34 -9.86
C SER A 58 9.26 -6.65 -10.59
N VAL A 59 8.45 -6.60 -11.66
CA VAL A 59 8.20 -7.75 -12.56
C VAL A 59 9.16 -7.76 -13.78
N GLY A 60 10.08 -6.79 -13.86
CA GLY A 60 11.12 -6.72 -14.88
C GLY A 60 12.45 -7.34 -14.45
#